data_AF-A0A9W5PCL2-F1
#
_entry.id   AF-A0A9W5PCL2-F1
#
_cell.length_a   1.000
_cell.length_b   1.000
_cell.length_c   1.000
_cell.angle_alpha   90.00
_cell.angle_beta   90.00
_cell.angle_gamma   90.00
#
_symmetry.space_group_name_H-M   'P 1'
#
loop_
_entity.id
_entity.type
_entity.pdbx_description
1 polymer ?
#
loop_
_entity_poly.entity_id
_entity_poly.type
_entity_poly.pdbx_seq_one_letter_code
_entity_poly.pdbx_strand_id
1 'polypeptide(L)'
;MISTIYRERTAADLKSRIHHVLLNGQETEIVELAIDGATVTVLTKREEDIKHIETVQIFDELGNIITERKTDLDVSENRTLDFRFTFEVV
;
A
#
# COMPACT_ATOMS: atom_id res chain seq x y z
N MET A 1 19.68 -17.03 4.18
CA MET A 1 18.84 -16.25 5.10
C MET A 1 19.38 -14.83 5.09
N ILE A 2 18.56 -13.85 4.74
CA ILE A 2 18.97 -12.44 4.70
C ILE A 2 19.05 -11.91 6.15
N SER A 3 20.01 -11.04 6.46
CA SER A 3 20.16 -10.53 7.83
C SER A 3 19.00 -9.61 8.21
N THR A 4 18.62 -9.59 9.48
CA THR A 4 17.56 -8.70 10.00
C THR A 4 17.82 -7.24 9.66
N ILE A 5 19.07 -6.77 9.84
CA ILE A 5 19.48 -5.40 9.52
C ILE A 5 19.28 -5.09 8.03
N TYR A 6 19.54 -6.05 7.14
CA TYR A 6 19.31 -5.84 5.72
C TYR A 6 17.81 -5.69 5.41
N ARG A 7 16.96 -6.53 5.99
CA ARG A 7 15.49 -6.46 5.82
C ARG A 7 14.91 -5.13 6.30
N GLU A 8 15.37 -4.64 7.45
CA GLU A 8 14.99 -3.32 7.98
C GLU A 8 15.43 -2.19 7.05
N ARG A 9 16.65 -2.24 6.51
CA ARG A 9 17.13 -1.24 5.54
C ARG A 9 16.32 -1.27 4.24
N THR A 10 15.96 -2.46 3.76
CA THR A 10 15.10 -2.62 2.58
C THR A 10 13.69 -2.10 2.84
N ALA A 11 13.13 -2.31 4.04
CA ALA A 11 11.83 -1.73 4.41
C ALA A 11 11.89 -0.19 4.41
N ALA A 12 12.97 0.40 4.96
CA ALA A 12 13.21 1.84 4.92
C ALA A 12 13.30 2.40 3.50
N ASP A 13 14.05 1.70 2.63
CA ASP A 13 14.15 2.04 1.21
C ASP A 13 12.77 1.99 0.52
N LEU A 14 12.02 0.90 0.72
CA LEU A 14 10.68 0.73 0.16
C LEU A 14 9.75 1.87 0.59
N LYS A 15 9.70 2.22 1.87
CA LYS A 15 8.89 3.37 2.32
C LYS A 15 9.28 4.66 1.62
N SER A 16 10.57 4.90 1.41
CA SER A 16 11.04 6.14 0.76
C SER A 16 10.68 6.20 -0.73
N ARG A 17 10.49 5.04 -1.37
CA ARG A 17 10.16 4.93 -2.79
C ARG A 17 8.67 5.01 -3.08
N ILE A 18 7.81 4.68 -2.13
CA ILE A 18 6.35 4.73 -2.31
C ILE A 18 5.91 6.17 -2.59
N HIS A 19 5.31 6.40 -3.76
CA HIS A 19 4.87 7.72 -4.20
C HIS A 19 3.34 7.84 -4.23
N HIS A 20 2.65 6.91 -4.90
CA HIS A 20 1.20 6.94 -5.03
C HIS A 20 0.60 5.53 -5.06
N VAL A 21 -0.70 5.45 -4.76
CA VAL A 21 -1.47 4.20 -4.74
C VAL A 21 -2.64 4.32 -5.70
N LEU A 22 -2.88 3.28 -6.51
CA LEU A 22 -4.07 3.15 -7.32
C LEU A 22 -5.01 2.10 -6.71
N LEU A 23 -6.25 2.48 -6.46
CA LEU A 23 -7.36 1.59 -6.09
C LEU A 23 -8.26 1.47 -7.32
N ASN A 24 -8.41 0.26 -7.88
CA ASN A 24 -9.13 0.01 -9.13
C ASN A 24 -8.68 0.90 -10.30
N GLY A 25 -7.39 1.26 -10.34
CA GLY A 25 -6.84 2.18 -11.32
C GLY A 25 -7.12 3.66 -11.06
N GLN A 26 -7.81 4.02 -9.96
CA GLN A 26 -7.99 5.40 -9.51
C GLN A 26 -6.93 5.76 -8.47
N GLU A 27 -6.26 6.90 -8.67
CA GLU A 27 -5.25 7.40 -7.73
C GLU A 27 -5.89 7.84 -6.42
N THR A 28 -5.37 7.34 -5.31
CA THR A 28 -5.75 7.72 -3.95
C THR A 28 -4.58 8.32 -3.20
N GLU A 29 -4.89 9.26 -2.33
CA GLU A 29 -3.92 9.98 -1.51
C GLU A 29 -3.43 9.09 -0.36
N ILE A 30 -2.12 9.07 -0.13
CA ILE A 30 -1.53 8.40 1.02
C ILE A 30 -1.57 9.33 2.22
N VAL A 31 -2.26 8.91 3.28
CA VAL A 31 -2.38 9.67 4.53
C VAL A 31 -1.23 9.36 5.48
N GLU A 32 -0.78 8.10 5.52
CA GLU A 32 0.28 7.69 6.45
C GLU A 32 1.17 6.61 5.85
N LEU A 33 2.47 6.72 6.12
CA LEU A 33 3.49 5.70 5.84
C LEU A 33 4.27 5.39 7.12
N ALA A 34 4.04 4.22 7.69
CA ALA A 34 4.70 3.74 8.90
C ALA A 34 5.69 2.60 8.60
N ILE A 35 6.73 2.48 9.42
CA ILE A 35 7.64 1.33 9.43
C ILE A 35 7.72 0.79 10.84
N ASP A 36 7.68 -0.54 10.95
CA ASP A 36 8.02 -1.28 12.16
C ASP A 36 8.96 -2.44 11.80
N GLY A 37 10.25 -2.26 12.09
CA GLY A 37 11.31 -3.21 11.71
C GLY A 37 11.37 -3.45 10.19
N ALA A 38 11.15 -4.69 9.77
CA ALA A 38 11.11 -5.09 8.35
C ALA A 38 9.72 -4.93 7.70
N THR A 39 8.77 -4.31 8.41
CA THR A 39 7.39 -4.15 7.97
C THR A 39 7.10 -2.70 7.60
N VAL A 40 6.54 -2.48 6.41
CA VAL A 40 6.05 -1.18 5.96
C VAL A 40 4.53 -1.21 5.95
N THR A 41 3.91 -0.16 6.48
CA THR A 41 2.46 0.03 6.48
C THR A 41 2.09 1.32 5.75
N VAL A 42 1.12 1.22 4.85
CA VAL A 42 0.57 2.35 4.07
C VAL A 42 -0.90 2.50 4.41
N LEU A 43 -1.30 3.72 4.78
CA LEU A 43 -2.69 4.09 5.00
C LEU A 43 -3.09 5.10 3.93
N THR A 44 -4.15 4.79 3.19
CA THR A 44 -4.72 5.73 2.21
C THR A 44 -5.81 6.56 2.84
N LYS A 45 -6.22 7.59 2.11
CA LYS A 45 -7.40 8.39 2.43
C LYS A 45 -8.66 7.53 2.37
N ARG A 46 -9.68 8.03 3.06
CA ARG A 46 -11.02 7.48 2.97
C ARG A 46 -11.59 7.72 1.58
N GLU A 47 -11.99 6.63 0.96
CA GLU A 47 -12.77 6.66 -0.27
C GLU A 47 -14.24 6.38 0.09
N GLU A 48 -15.15 7.18 -0.44
CA GLU A 48 -16.60 7.09 -0.18
C GLU A 48 -17.35 6.42 -1.34
N ASP A 49 -16.78 6.47 -2.55
CA ASP A 49 -17.45 6.01 -3.78
C ASP A 49 -17.01 4.62 -4.25
N ILE A 50 -16.04 4.00 -3.57
CA ILE A 50 -15.56 2.66 -3.93
C ILE A 50 -16.40 1.61 -3.21
N LYS A 51 -17.23 0.90 -3.99
CA LYS A 51 -18.09 -0.20 -3.51
C LYS A 51 -17.44 -1.58 -3.60
N HIS A 52 -16.42 -1.70 -4.43
CA HIS A 52 -15.78 -2.97 -4.71
C HIS A 52 -14.30 -2.71 -4.97
N ILE A 53 -13.40 -3.51 -4.42
CA ILE A 53 -11.97 -3.40 -4.68
C ILE A 53 -11.54 -4.65 -5.44
N GLU A 54 -11.08 -4.43 -6.66
CA GLU A 54 -10.58 -5.45 -7.58
C GLU A 54 -9.05 -5.49 -7.60
N THR A 55 -8.45 -4.30 -7.60
CA THR A 55 -6.99 -4.16 -7.76
C THR A 55 -6.46 -3.04 -6.89
N VAL A 56 -5.35 -3.31 -6.23
CA VAL A 56 -4.55 -2.30 -5.54
C VAL A 56 -3.16 -2.33 -6.12
N GLN A 57 -2.65 -1.18 -6.52
CA GLN A 57 -1.30 -1.02 -7.06
C GLN A 57 -0.59 0.09 -6.31
N ILE A 58 0.68 -0.14 -5.96
CA ILE A 58 1.53 0.87 -5.33
C ILE A 58 2.67 1.16 -6.29
N PHE A 59 2.91 2.44 -6.54
CA PHE A 59 3.90 2.90 -7.50
C PHE A 59 5.05 3.66 -6.82
N ASP A 60 6.22 3.57 -7.44
CA ASP A 60 7.36 4.41 -7.08
C ASP A 60 7.36 5.76 -7.83
N GLU A 61 8.28 6.64 -7.44
CA GLU A 61 8.47 7.96 -8.05
C GLU A 61 8.78 7.91 -9.56
N LEU A 62 9.27 6.77 -10.06
CA LEU A 62 9.60 6.55 -11.47
C LEU A 62 8.41 5.96 -12.25
N GLY A 63 7.27 5.72 -11.60
CA GLY A 63 6.09 5.11 -12.20
C GLY A 63 6.18 3.59 -12.34
N ASN A 64 7.12 2.94 -11.64
CA ASN A 64 7.17 1.48 -11.61
C ASN A 64 6.24 0.94 -10.52
N ILE A 65 5.61 -0.20 -10.79
CA ILE A 65 4.80 -0.93 -9.81
C ILE A 65 5.75 -1.54 -8.77
N ILE A 66 5.67 -1.08 -7.51
CA ILE A 66 6.32 -1.70 -6.36
C ILE A 66 5.59 -3.00 -6.01
N THR A 67 4.27 -2.95 -5.96
CA THR A 67 3.43 -4.12 -5.69
C THR A 67 2.06 -3.97 -6.33
N GLU A 68 1.50 -5.08 -6.79
CA GLU A 68 0.13 -5.20 -7.26
C GLU A 68 -0.53 -6.35 -6.50
N ARG A 69 -1.72 -6.08 -5.96
CA ARG A 69 -2.57 -7.10 -5.36
C ARG A 69 -3.95 -7.04 -5.99
N LYS A 70 -4.35 -8.15 -6.58
CA LYS A 70 -5.73 -8.38 -7.00
C LYS A 70 -6.49 -9.00 -5.84
N THR A 71 -7.63 -8.42 -5.52
CA THR A 71 -8.53 -8.90 -4.47
C THR A 71 -9.95 -8.74 -4.99
N ASP A 72 -10.89 -9.50 -4.46
CA ASP A 72 -12.30 -9.40 -4.80
C ASP A 72 -13.02 -9.09 -3.49
N LEU A 73 -12.97 -7.80 -3.10
CA LEU A 73 -13.49 -7.35 -1.81
C LEU A 73 -14.68 -6.43 -2.04
N ASP A 74 -15.87 -6.95 -1.73
CA ASP A 74 -17.09 -6.16 -1.66
C ASP A 74 -17.11 -5.32 -0.38
N VAL A 75 -17.24 -4.01 -0.56
CA VAL A 75 -17.25 -3.02 0.51
C VAL A 75 -18.48 -2.11 0.39
N SER A 76 -19.49 -2.54 -0.38
CA SER A 76 -20.69 -1.76 -0.71
C SER A 76 -21.59 -1.44 0.49
N GLU A 77 -21.48 -2.19 1.59
CA GLU A 77 -22.17 -1.88 2.84
C GLU A 77 -21.51 -0.76 3.66
N ASN A 78 -20.26 -0.39 3.33
CA ASN A 78 -19.50 0.61 4.07
C ASN A 78 -19.60 1.98 3.39
N ARG A 79 -19.89 3.02 4.18
CA ARG A 79 -20.06 4.39 3.68
C ARG A 79 -18.75 5.15 3.45
N THR A 80 -17.70 4.75 4.17
CA THR A 80 -16.34 5.30 4.11
C THR A 80 -15.37 4.17 4.46
N LEU A 81 -14.28 4.01 3.69
CA LEU A 81 -13.29 2.96 3.92
C LEU A 81 -11.88 3.55 3.99
N ASP A 82 -11.16 3.26 5.07
CA ASP A 82 -9.72 3.46 5.11
C ASP A 82 -9.03 2.17 4.62
N PHE A 83 -8.11 2.28 3.66
CA PHE A 83 -7.32 1.12 3.24
C PHE A 83 -5.95 1.12 3.92
N ARG A 84 -5.68 0.01 4.61
CA ARG A 84 -4.38 -0.25 5.25
C ARG A 84 -3.69 -1.41 4.57
N PHE A 85 -2.48 -1.16 4.09
CA PHE A 85 -1.62 -2.15 3.47
C PHE A 85 -0.41 -2.38 4.33
N THR A 86 -0.10 -3.64 4.61
CA THR A 86 1.08 -4.02 5.40
C THR A 86 1.87 -5.05 4.62
N PHE A 87 3.18 -4.82 4.47
CA PHE A 87 4.09 -5.73 3.79
C PHE A 87 5.36 -5.91 4.60
N GLU A 88 5.81 -7.16 4.69
CA GLU A 88 7.01 -7.57 5.41
C GLU A 88 8.09 -7.99 4.41
N VAL A 89 9.32 -7.52 4.61
CA VAL A 89 10.49 -7.96 3.84
C VAL A 89 11.03 -9.26 4.44
N VAL A 90 10.90 -10.38 3.71
CA VAL A 90 11.32 -11.72 4.15
C VAL A 90 12.61 -12.21 3.51
#